data_AF-A0A6G8U493-F1
#
_entry.id   AF-A0A6G8U493-F1
#
_cell.length_a   1.000
_cell.length_b   1.000
_cell.length_c   1.000
_cell.angle_alpha   90.00
_cell.angle_beta   90.00
_cell.angle_gamma   90.00
#
_symmetry.space_group_name_H-M   'P 1'
#
loop_
_entity.id
_entity.type
_entity.pdbx_description
1 polymer ?
#
loop_
_entity_poly.entity_id
_entity_poly.type
_entity_poly.pdbx_seq_one_letter_code
_entity_poly.pdbx_strand_id
1 'polypeptide(L)'
;MKFVVVNHEPPSHAVTCSTCSRSIQSGYVRHARTQHRYCDYDCYRRSEVVTLLMQWPIPRRTEPAAGSAEVAAASMIETLAVLGAVSCWSTTIQIWSFARALTATYLDGRDLMKLEGGDT
;
A
#
# COMPACT_ATOMS: atom_id res chain seq x y z
N MET A 1 5.77 -2.58 -16.79
CA MET A 1 6.37 -1.26 -17.07
C MET A 1 7.54 -1.43 -18.02
N LYS A 2 7.80 -0.46 -18.91
CA LYS A 2 8.86 -0.55 -19.93
C LYS A 2 9.90 0.55 -19.69
N PHE A 3 11.16 0.16 -19.59
CA PHE A 3 12.31 1.06 -19.50
C PHE A 3 13.27 0.79 -20.66
N VAL A 4 14.12 1.77 -20.94
CA VAL A 4 15.17 1.70 -21.95
C VAL A 4 16.50 1.89 -21.25
N VAL A 5 17.44 0.99 -21.48
CA VAL A 5 18.83 1.15 -21.03
C VAL A 5 19.59 1.86 -22.14
N VAL A 6 20.10 3.05 -21.83
CA VAL A 6 20.95 3.81 -22.75
C VAL A 6 22.40 3.51 -22.38
N ASN A 7 23.09 2.76 -23.24
CA ASN A 7 24.47 2.37 -23.02
C ASN A 7 25.45 3.44 -23.50
N HIS A 8 26.48 3.71 -22.68
CA HIS A 8 27.73 4.41 -23.04
C HIS A 8 27.65 5.80 -23.68
N GLU A 9 26.47 6.37 -23.87
CA GLU A 9 26.30 7.73 -24.39
C GLU A 9 25.96 8.70 -23.24
N PRO A 10 26.83 9.65 -22.92
CA PRO A 10 26.51 10.68 -21.94
C PRO A 10 25.36 11.54 -22.48
N PRO A 11 24.35 11.86 -21.66
CA PRO A 11 23.28 12.74 -22.10
C PRO A 11 23.86 14.09 -22.54
N SER A 12 23.29 14.66 -23.60
CA SER A 12 23.77 15.92 -24.22
C SER A 12 23.80 17.13 -23.27
N HIS A 13 23.13 17.04 -22.12
CA HIS A 13 23.15 18.04 -21.05
C HIS A 13 23.44 17.36 -19.71
N ALA A 14 23.93 18.13 -18.73
CA ALA A 14 24.06 17.64 -17.36
C ALA A 14 22.69 17.18 -16.85
N VAL A 15 22.54 15.86 -16.66
CA VAL A 15 21.31 15.24 -16.19
C VAL A 15 21.52 14.75 -14.77
N THR A 16 20.54 14.98 -13.91
CA THR A 16 20.46 14.38 -12.58
C THR A 16 19.45 13.24 -12.58
N CYS A 17 19.67 12.26 -11.71
CA CYS A 17 18.72 11.17 -11.49
C CYS A 17 17.48 11.68 -10.78
N SER A 18 16.31 11.29 -11.29
CA SER A 18 15.01 11.67 -10.73
C SER A 18 14.74 11.15 -9.30
N THR A 19 15.56 10.22 -8.79
CA THR A 19 15.38 9.61 -7.46
C THR A 19 16.40 10.08 -6.44
N CYS A 20 17.68 10.08 -6.79
CA CYS A 20 18.76 10.41 -5.85
C CYS A 20 19.39 11.79 -6.10
N SER A 21 18.93 12.52 -7.12
CA SER A 21 19.41 13.85 -7.51
C SER A 21 20.90 13.94 -7.87
N ARG A 22 21.61 12.80 -7.94
CA ARG A 22 23.02 12.73 -8.35
C ARG A 22 23.16 12.93 -9.86
N SER A 23 24.29 13.47 -10.30
CA SER A 23 24.62 13.59 -11.72
C SER A 23 24.81 12.21 -12.36
N ILE A 24 24.28 12.05 -13.57
CA ILE A 24 24.40 10.83 -14.37
C ILE A 24 25.62 11.00 -15.27
N GLN A 25 26.64 10.15 -15.08
CA GLN A 25 27.91 10.28 -15.78
C GLN A 25 27.99 9.43 -17.06
N SER A 26 27.53 8.18 -17.02
CA SER A 26 27.57 7.28 -18.17
C SER A 26 26.66 6.10 -17.94
N GLY A 27 25.88 5.71 -18.96
CA GLY A 27 24.93 4.60 -18.84
C GLY A 27 23.76 4.95 -17.93
N TYR A 28 22.54 4.96 -18.44
CA TYR A 28 21.39 5.30 -17.62
C TYR A 28 20.11 4.59 -18.05
N VAL A 29 19.19 4.47 -17.10
CA VAL A 29 17.86 3.92 -17.34
C VAL A 29 16.90 5.06 -17.61
N ARG A 30 16.09 4.94 -18.66
CA ARG A 30 15.06 5.92 -19.02
C ARG A 30 13.68 5.26 -18.99
N HIS A 31 12.73 5.89 -18.31
CA HIS A 31 11.35 5.42 -18.33
C HIS A 31 10.71 5.74 -19.70
N ALA A 32 10.19 4.73 -20.40
CA ALA A 32 9.81 4.86 -21.81
C ALA A 32 8.69 5.89 -22.09
N ARG A 33 7.77 6.08 -21.13
CA ARG A 33 6.66 7.06 -21.26
C ARG A 33 7.03 8.47 -20.80
N THR A 34 7.44 8.59 -19.53
CA THR A 34 7.70 9.89 -18.87
C THR A 34 9.07 10.47 -19.21
N GLN A 35 9.93 9.71 -19.89
CA GLN A 35 11.29 10.09 -20.23
C GLN A 35 12.19 10.42 -19.04
N HIS A 36 11.77 10.08 -17.81
CA HIS A 36 12.55 10.26 -16.59
C HIS A 36 13.80 9.39 -16.63
N ARG A 37 14.89 9.89 -16.05
CA ARG A 37 16.22 9.30 -16.15
C ARG A 37 16.72 8.90 -14.76
N TYR A 38 17.33 7.73 -14.69
CA TYR A 38 17.78 7.09 -13.47
C TYR A 38 19.20 6.58 -13.62
N CYS A 39 20.00 6.65 -12.56
CA CYS A 39 21.37 6.12 -12.57
C CYS A 39 21.38 4.64 -12.95
N ASP A 40 20.45 3.89 -12.39
CA ASP A 40 20.38 2.44 -12.47
C ASP A 40 18.93 1.95 -12.33
N TYR A 41 18.79 0.63 -12.40
CA TYR A 41 17.52 -0.04 -12.23
C TYR A 41 16.97 0.10 -10.78
N ASP A 42 17.82 0.22 -9.77
CA ASP A 42 17.37 0.35 -8.37
C ASP A 42 16.69 1.70 -8.11
N CYS A 43 17.24 2.79 -8.65
CA CYS A 43 16.64 4.12 -8.63
C CYS A 43 15.32 4.11 -9.41
N TYR A 44 15.28 3.47 -10.58
CA TYR A 44 14.05 3.27 -11.34
C TYR A 44 12.99 2.55 -10.51
N ARG A 45 13.33 1.41 -9.89
CA ARG A 45 12.41 0.61 -9.08
C ARG A 45 11.89 1.38 -7.87
N ARG A 46 12.75 2.12 -7.16
CA ARG A 46 12.33 3.00 -6.05
C ARG A 46 11.35 4.08 -6.52
N SER A 47 11.61 4.69 -7.67
CA SER A 47 10.70 5.67 -8.27
C SER A 47 9.36 5.07 -8.64
N GLU A 48 9.32 3.84 -9.16
CA GLU A 48 8.07 3.15 -9.47
C GLU A 48 7.27 2.84 -8.21
N VAL A 49 7.92 2.37 -7.13
CA VAL A 49 7.25 2.13 -5.85
C VAL A 49 6.67 3.42 -5.29
N VAL A 50 7.43 4.52 -5.28
CA VAL A 50 6.93 5.82 -4.83
C VAL A 50 5.79 6.30 -5.73
N THR A 51 5.91 6.15 -7.05
CA THR A 51 4.85 6.55 -7.97
C THR A 51 3.59 5.72 -7.76
N LEU A 52 3.69 4.40 -7.57
CA LEU A 52 2.55 3.54 -7.27
C LEU A 52 1.90 3.89 -5.93
N LEU A 53 2.69 4.21 -4.91
CA LEU A 53 2.19 4.66 -3.60
C LEU A 53 1.54 6.05 -3.68
N MET A 54 2.04 6.93 -4.54
CA MET A 54 1.51 8.29 -4.74
C MET A 54 0.36 8.34 -5.77
N GLN A 55 0.24 7.34 -6.65
CA GLN A 55 -0.75 7.24 -7.72
C GLN A 55 -2.05 6.57 -7.25
N TRP A 56 -2.29 6.51 -5.94
CA TRP A 56 -3.63 6.28 -5.42
C TRP A 56 -4.60 7.28 -6.07
N PRO A 57 -5.74 6.83 -6.62
CA PRO A 57 -6.37 7.50 -7.74
C PRO A 57 -6.91 8.87 -7.33
N ILE A 58 -6.27 9.93 -7.84
CA ILE A 58 -6.99 11.17 -8.10
C ILE A 58 -7.90 10.85 -9.29
N PRO A 59 -9.23 10.84 -9.14
CA PRO A 59 -10.09 10.78 -10.30
C PRO A 59 -9.80 12.02 -11.13
N ARG A 60 -9.28 11.82 -12.35
CA ARG A 60 -9.24 12.87 -13.37
C ARG A 60 -10.68 13.33 -13.60
N ARG A 61 -11.08 14.44 -12.97
CA ARG A 61 -12.12 15.31 -13.51
C ARG A 61 -11.44 16.56 -14.03
N THR A 62 -11.48 16.66 -15.35
CA THR A 62 -11.34 17.86 -16.15
C THR A 62 -12.01 19.05 -15.45
N GLU A 63 -11.19 20.04 -15.06
CA GLU A 63 -11.41 21.48 -14.75
C GLU A 63 -12.78 22.06 -14.28
N PRO A 64 -12.82 23.28 -13.68
CA PRO A 64 -11.79 24.00 -12.90
C PRO A 64 -12.31 24.57 -11.56
N ALA A 65 -11.36 24.95 -10.70
CA ALA A 65 -11.45 26.02 -9.70
C ALA A 65 -12.56 25.97 -8.61
N ALA A 66 -12.37 25.15 -7.58
CA ALA A 66 -12.73 25.49 -6.19
C ALA A 66 -12.10 24.48 -5.22
N GLY A 67 -11.37 24.99 -4.21
CA GLY A 67 -11.17 24.31 -2.93
C GLY A 67 -10.25 23.09 -2.89
N SER A 68 -8.94 23.32 -2.71
CA SER A 68 -7.99 22.28 -2.28
C SER A 68 -8.37 21.59 -0.95
N ALA A 69 -9.18 22.25 -0.12
CA ALA A 69 -9.69 21.71 1.15
C ALA A 69 -10.80 20.67 0.97
N GLU A 70 -11.68 20.81 -0.04
CA GLU A 70 -12.80 19.88 -0.27
C GLU A 70 -12.30 18.55 -0.85
N VAL A 71 -11.28 18.61 -1.71
CA VAL A 71 -10.61 17.41 -2.25
C VAL A 71 -9.83 16.67 -1.15
N ALA A 72 -9.19 17.40 -0.23
CA ALA A 72 -8.53 16.81 0.93
C ALA A 72 -9.53 16.16 1.91
N ALA A 73 -10.67 16.82 2.15
CA ALA A 73 -11.73 16.29 3.00
C ALA A 73 -12.40 15.04 2.40
N ALA A 74 -12.66 15.03 1.09
CA ALA A 74 -13.22 13.86 0.40
C ALA A 74 -12.29 12.63 0.48
N SER A 75 -10.98 12.86 0.29
CA SER A 75 -9.94 11.82 0.45
C SER A 75 -9.88 11.29 1.90
N MET A 76 -10.02 12.17 2.88
CA MET A 76 -10.06 11.78 4.30
C MET A 76 -11.30 10.95 4.65
N ILE A 77 -12.47 11.26 4.08
CA ILE A 77 -13.70 10.50 4.31
C ILE A 77 -13.58 9.09 3.72
N GLU A 78 -13.04 8.96 2.51
CA GLU A 78 -12.87 7.65 1.85
C GLU A 78 -11.87 6.76 2.62
N THR A 79 -10.75 7.33 3.08
CA THR A 79 -9.78 6.61 3.91
C THR A 79 -10.37 6.20 5.26
N LEU A 80 -11.14 7.06 5.91
CA LEU A 80 -11.87 6.72 7.14
C LEU A 80 -12.92 5.64 6.91
N ALA A 81 -13.64 5.66 5.78
CA ALA A 81 -14.63 4.64 5.45
C ALA A 81 -13.98 3.26 5.23
N VAL A 82 -12.85 3.20 4.52
CA VAL A 82 -12.09 1.96 4.32
C VAL A 82 -11.54 1.44 5.65
N LEU A 83 -10.93 2.30 6.47
CA LEU A 83 -10.43 1.91 7.80
C LEU A 83 -11.56 1.46 8.73
N GLY A 84 -12.72 2.12 8.67
CA GLY A 84 -13.94 1.73 9.37
C GLY A 84 -14.43 0.35 8.96
N ALA A 85 -14.47 0.07 7.65
CA ALA A 85 -14.86 -1.25 7.15
C ALA A 85 -13.88 -2.32 7.61
N VAL A 86 -12.57 -2.13 7.42
CA VAL A 86 -11.53 -3.09 7.81
C VAL A 86 -11.55 -3.37 9.31
N SER A 87 -11.70 -2.33 10.13
CA SER A 87 -11.78 -2.49 11.59
C SER A 87 -13.03 -3.26 12.00
N CYS A 88 -14.19 -2.99 11.39
CA CYS A 88 -15.45 -3.69 11.66
C CYS A 88 -15.38 -5.19 11.32
N TRP A 89 -14.79 -5.54 10.18
CA TRP A 89 -14.57 -6.95 9.82
C TRP A 89 -13.60 -7.63 10.79
N SER A 90 -12.53 -6.92 11.18
CA SER A 90 -11.54 -7.44 12.11
C SER A 90 -12.13 -7.71 13.50
N THR A 91 -12.91 -6.77 14.05
CA THR A 91 -13.57 -6.95 15.35
C THR A 91 -14.59 -8.08 15.32
N THR A 92 -15.35 -8.20 14.23
CA THR A 92 -16.33 -9.29 14.07
C THR A 92 -15.64 -10.67 14.08
N ILE A 93 -14.53 -10.82 13.35
CA ILE A 93 -13.77 -12.06 13.30
C ILE A 93 -13.21 -12.41 14.69
N GLN A 94 -12.66 -11.42 15.40
CA GLN A 94 -12.09 -11.64 16.73
C GLN A 94 -13.17 -12.00 17.76
N ILE A 95 -14.29 -11.29 17.80
CA ILE A 95 -15.39 -11.63 18.74
C ILE A 95 -15.88 -13.06 18.49
N TRP A 96 -16.01 -13.44 17.22
CA TRP A 96 -16.47 -14.79 16.86
C TRP A 96 -15.47 -15.88 17.26
N SER A 97 -14.17 -15.64 17.08
CA SER A 97 -13.13 -16.59 17.51
C SER A 97 -13.10 -16.74 19.04
N PHE A 98 -13.22 -15.63 19.78
CA PHE A 98 -13.31 -15.65 21.24
C PHE A 98 -14.56 -16.39 21.73
N ALA A 99 -15.73 -16.12 21.15
CA ALA A 99 -16.98 -16.80 21.51
C ALA A 99 -16.88 -18.32 21.29
N ARG A 100 -16.27 -18.74 20.17
CA ARG A 100 -15.98 -20.15 19.86
C ARG A 100 -15.07 -20.78 20.90
N ALA A 101 -13.95 -20.13 21.24
CA ALA A 101 -13.00 -20.62 22.22
C ALA A 101 -13.65 -20.78 23.60
N LEU A 102 -14.38 -19.77 24.07
CA LEU A 102 -15.08 -19.81 25.35
C LEU A 102 -16.13 -20.92 25.40
N THR A 103 -16.89 -21.10 24.32
CA THR A 103 -17.90 -22.17 24.24
C THR A 103 -17.26 -23.54 24.29
N ALA A 104 -16.14 -23.75 23.57
CA ALA A 104 -15.40 -25.00 23.59
C ALA A 104 -14.87 -25.32 25.00
N THR A 105 -14.25 -24.35 25.69
CA THR A 105 -13.75 -24.54 27.06
C THR A 105 -14.88 -24.77 28.06
N TYR A 106 -16.04 -24.14 27.87
CA TYR A 106 -17.19 -24.32 28.75
C TYR A 106 -17.78 -25.73 28.61
N LEU A 107 -17.89 -26.25 27.39
CA LEU A 107 -18.38 -27.62 27.15
C LEU A 107 -17.39 -28.67 27.67
N ASP A 108 -16.10 -28.50 27.39
CA ASP A 108 -15.03 -29.38 27.88
C ASP A 108 -15.03 -29.48 29.42
N GLY A 109 -15.08 -28.33 30.11
CA GLY A 109 -15.20 -28.30 31.57
C GLY A 109 -16.49 -28.93 32.09
N ARG A 110 -17.61 -28.79 31.37
CA ARG A 110 -18.90 -29.39 31.75
C ARG A 110 -18.87 -30.91 31.62
N ASP A 111 -18.25 -31.44 30.57
CA ASP A 111 -18.14 -32.88 30.35
C ASP A 111 -17.22 -33.53 31.40
N LEU A 112 -16.12 -32.86 31.78
CA LEU A 112 -15.26 -33.28 32.90
C LEU A 112 -16.05 -33.38 34.22
N MET A 113 -16.82 -32.35 34.57
CA MET A 113 -17.63 -32.34 35.80
C MET A 113 -18.74 -33.41 35.78
N LYS A 114 -19.27 -33.75 34.60
CA LYS A 114 -20.27 -34.81 34.44
C LYS A 114 -19.67 -36.21 34.58
N LEU A 115 -18.41 -36.39 34.19
CA LEU A 115 -17.68 -37.65 34.33
C LEU A 115 -17.29 -37.92 35.79
N GLU A 116 -16.83 -36.90 36.53
CA GLU A 116 -16.44 -37.03 37.95
C GLU A 116 -17.63 -37.27 38.90
N GLY A 117 -18.84 -36.85 38.52
CA GLY A 117 -20.06 -37.03 39.35
C GLY A 117 -20.84 -38.33 39.11
N GLY A 118 -20.34 -39.24 38.27
CA GLY A 118 -21.05 -40.45 37.83
C GLY A 118 -20.71 -41.76 38.57
N ASP A 119 -19.73 -41.77 39.47
CA ASP A 119 -19.24 -42.98 40.16
C ASP A 119 -19.79 -43.12 41.60
N THR A 120 -21.12 -43.16 41.76
CA THR A 120 -21.78 -43.64 43.00
C THR A 120 -22.98 -44.52 42.71
#